data_AF-A0AA38YY94-F1
#
_entry.id   AF-A0AA38YY94-F1
#
_cell.length_a   1.000
_cell.length_b   1.000
_cell.length_c   1.000
_cell.angle_alpha   90.00
_cell.angle_beta   90.00
_cell.angle_gamma   90.00
#
_symmetry.space_group_name_H-M   'P 1'
#
loop_
_entity.id
_entity.type
_entity.pdbx_description
1 polymer ?
#
loop_
_entity_poly.entity_id
_entity_poly.type
_entity_poly.pdbx_seq_one_letter_code
_entity_poly.pdbx_strand_id
1 'polypeptide(L)'
;MVKVLYRKQLEGMNDMDWKDLEAKVATTIRLCLIISDLKRIDVKFEDKDKALMLLNSLPASSTYENLVTTLMWGKETLDLEEIMSVLLGFNQRKKANDDSS
;
A
#
# COMPACT_ATOMS: atom_id res chain seq x y z
N MET A 1 -13.81 5.66 10.20
CA MET A 1 -13.91 4.93 8.92
C MET A 1 -13.62 3.44 9.10
N VAL A 2 -12.48 3.03 9.68
CA VAL A 2 -12.22 1.62 10.05
C VAL A 2 -13.29 1.06 11.01
N LYS A 3 -13.68 1.83 12.04
CA LYS A 3 -14.84 1.48 12.91
C LYS A 3 -16.16 1.29 12.15
N VAL A 4 -16.36 1.96 11.01
CA VAL A 4 -17.58 1.82 10.20
C VAL A 4 -17.55 0.50 9.44
N LEU A 5 -16.39 0.07 8.94
CA LEU A 5 -16.22 -1.18 8.22
C LEU A 5 -16.29 -2.41 9.17
N TYR A 6 -15.69 -2.32 10.36
CA TYR A 6 -15.58 -3.46 11.28
C TYR A 6 -16.61 -3.46 12.42
N ARG A 7 -17.40 -2.39 12.58
CA ARG A 7 -18.36 -2.13 13.69
C ARG A 7 -17.79 -2.12 15.11
N LYS A 8 -16.66 -2.79 15.38
CA LYS A 8 -15.90 -2.78 16.63
C LYS A 8 -14.42 -3.05 16.36
N GLN A 9 -13.55 -2.80 17.34
CA GLN A 9 -12.15 -3.22 17.30
C GLN A 9 -12.08 -4.75 17.19
N LEU A 10 -11.16 -5.25 16.37
CA LEU A 10 -10.95 -6.69 16.18
C LEU A 10 -10.50 -7.34 17.50
N GLU A 11 -11.15 -8.45 17.85
CA GLU A 11 -10.78 -9.23 19.04
C GLU A 11 -9.35 -9.75 18.88
N GLY A 12 -8.49 -9.43 19.84
CA GLY A 12 -7.06 -9.80 19.82
C GLY A 12 -6.09 -8.71 19.33
N MET A 13 -6.58 -7.61 18.75
CA MET A 13 -5.73 -6.47 18.37
C MET A 13 -5.61 -5.48 19.55
N ASN A 14 -4.40 -5.04 19.89
CA ASN A 14 -4.20 -4.04 20.95
C ASN A 14 -4.59 -2.62 20.48
N ASP A 15 -4.75 -1.67 21.42
CA ASP A 15 -5.19 -0.30 21.12
C ASP A 15 -4.21 0.49 20.24
N MET A 16 -2.90 0.22 20.37
CA MET A 16 -1.86 0.90 19.57
C MET A 16 -1.93 0.46 18.10
N ASP A 17 -1.96 -0.84 17.85
CA ASP A 17 -2.08 -1.42 16.52
C ASP A 17 -3.40 -1.01 15.85
N TRP A 18 -4.48 -0.93 16.64
CA TRP A 18 -5.77 -0.44 16.14
C TRP A 18 -5.70 1.02 15.67
N LYS A 19 -5.07 1.89 16.46
CA LYS A 19 -4.89 3.30 16.10
C LYS A 19 -3.98 3.47 14.89
N ASP A 20 -2.92 2.68 14.79
CA ASP A 20 -2.04 2.67 13.62
C ASP A 20 -2.81 2.27 12.35
N LEU A 21 -3.61 1.20 12.44
CA LEU A 21 -4.50 0.78 11.36
C LEU A 21 -5.49 1.88 10.96
N GLU A 22 -6.11 2.55 11.94
CA GLU A 22 -7.01 3.69 11.69
C GLU A 22 -6.31 4.84 10.97
N ALA A 23 -5.12 5.21 11.43
CA ALA A 23 -4.32 6.26 10.84
C ALA A 23 -3.91 5.90 9.41
N LYS A 24 -3.46 4.67 9.18
CA LYS A 24 -3.04 4.20 7.87
C LYS A 24 -4.18 4.19 6.87
N VAL A 25 -5.35 3.64 7.24
CA VAL A 25 -6.54 3.65 6.37
C VAL A 25 -6.98 5.08 6.04
N ALA A 26 -6.96 5.98 7.03
CA ALA A 26 -7.28 7.38 6.79
C ALA A 26 -6.28 8.03 5.82
N THR A 27 -4.99 7.70 5.94
CA THR A 27 -3.92 8.23 5.08
C THR A 27 -4.05 7.70 3.65
N THR A 28 -4.31 6.41 3.45
CA THR A 28 -4.55 5.81 2.13
C THR A 28 -5.76 6.44 1.45
N ILE A 29 -6.86 6.67 2.18
CA ILE A 29 -8.06 7.28 1.59
C ILE A 29 -7.81 8.75 1.22
N ARG A 30 -7.11 9.51 2.07
CA ARG A 30 -6.68 10.88 1.73
C ARG A 30 -5.81 10.91 0.49
N LEU A 31 -4.84 9.99 0.37
CA LEU A 31 -4.00 9.86 -0.80
C LEU A 31 -4.83 9.64 -2.08
N CYS A 32 -5.79 8.70 -2.06
CA CYS A 32 -6.67 8.44 -3.20
C CYS A 32 -7.50 9.67 -3.60
N LEU A 33 -8.05 10.41 -2.62
CA LEU A 33 -8.82 11.62 -2.88
C LEU A 33 -7.97 12.72 -3.53
N ILE A 34 -6.76 12.96 -3.00
CA ILE A 34 -5.82 13.93 -3.58
C ILE A 34 -5.45 13.54 -5.01
N ILE A 35 -5.11 12.27 -5.26
CA ILE A 35 -4.80 11.79 -6.61
C ILE A 35 -6.00 12.03 -7.55
N SER A 36 -7.22 11.79 -7.09
CA SER A 36 -8.44 12.04 -7.88
C SER A 36 -8.63 13.52 -8.20
N ASP A 37 -8.43 14.42 -7.23
CA ASP A 37 -8.55 15.87 -7.43
C ASP A 37 -7.47 16.40 -8.39
N LEU A 38 -6.23 15.92 -8.25
CA LEU A 38 -5.12 16.27 -9.14
C LEU A 38 -5.38 15.80 -10.59
N LYS A 39 -5.95 14.60 -10.77
CA LYS A 39 -6.39 14.12 -12.09
C LYS A 39 -7.48 15.00 -12.70
N ARG A 40 -8.39 15.56 -11.89
CA ARG A 40 -9.46 16.44 -12.38
C ARG A 40 -8.94 17.74 -12.98
N ILE A 41 -7.78 18.21 -12.53
CA ILE A 41 -7.10 19.41 -13.08
C ILE A 41 -5.98 19.06 -14.07
N ASP A 42 -5.98 17.83 -14.60
CA ASP A 42 -5.02 17.32 -15.60
C ASP A 42 -3.54 17.39 -15.17
N VAL A 43 -3.27 17.19 -13.88
CA VAL A 43 -1.88 17.04 -13.41
C VAL A 43 -1.30 15.74 -13.96
N LYS A 44 -0.15 15.86 -14.62
CA LYS A 44 0.64 14.71 -15.10
C LYS A 44 1.51 14.18 -13.97
N PHE A 45 1.48 12.87 -13.78
CA PHE A 45 2.35 12.17 -12.84
C PHE A 45 3.50 11.54 -13.60
N GLU A 46 4.72 11.78 -13.13
CA GLU A 46 5.89 11.07 -13.63
C GLU A 46 5.89 9.63 -13.11
N ASP A 47 6.71 8.76 -13.71
CA ASP A 47 6.73 7.35 -13.32
C ASP A 47 7.22 7.15 -11.89
N LYS A 48 8.10 8.04 -11.41
CA LYS A 48 8.51 8.09 -10.01
C LYS A 48 7.31 8.39 -9.08
N ASP A 49 6.44 9.31 -9.44
CA ASP A 49 5.25 9.64 -8.64
C ASP A 49 4.31 8.44 -8.59
N LYS A 50 4.08 7.80 -9.74
CA LYS A 50 3.23 6.59 -9.84
C LYS A 50 3.81 5.44 -9.01
N ALA A 51 5.13 5.26 -9.02
CA ALA A 51 5.81 4.25 -8.22
C ALA A 51 5.60 4.50 -6.73
N LEU A 52 5.77 5.74 -6.26
CA LEU A 52 5.52 6.11 -4.88
C LEU A 52 4.05 5.95 -4.48
N MET A 53 3.12 6.35 -5.34
CA MET A 53 1.69 6.14 -5.12
C MET A 53 1.34 4.67 -4.98
N LEU A 54 1.90 3.82 -5.85
CA LEU A 54 1.69 2.38 -5.80
C LEU A 54 2.21 1.78 -4.49
N LEU A 55 3.46 2.08 -4.11
CA LEU A 55 4.05 1.59 -2.87
C LEU A 55 3.29 2.03 -1.62
N ASN A 56 2.84 3.30 -1.56
CA ASN A 56 2.03 3.82 -0.45
C ASN A 56 0.58 3.30 -0.43
N SER A 57 0.11 2.68 -1.52
CA SER A 57 -1.22 2.07 -1.59
C SER A 57 -1.26 0.62 -1.11
N LEU A 58 -0.09 0.00 -0.87
CA LEU A 58 -0.02 -1.41 -0.50
C LEU A 58 -0.64 -1.66 0.89
N PRO A 59 -1.19 -2.87 1.11
CA PRO A 59 -1.78 -3.22 2.40
C PRO A 59 -0.78 -3.13 3.55
N ALA A 60 -1.27 -2.73 4.73
CA ALA A 60 -0.52 -2.64 5.97
C ALA A 60 -0.21 -4.03 6.58
N SER A 61 0.42 -4.93 5.82
CA SER A 61 0.89 -6.20 6.35
C SER A 61 2.41 -6.18 6.46
N SER A 62 2.95 -6.87 7.47
CA SER A 62 4.40 -7.02 7.66
C SER A 62 5.11 -7.53 6.40
N THR A 63 4.42 -8.33 5.58
CA THR A 63 4.96 -8.82 4.31
C THR A 63 5.12 -7.71 3.27
N TYR A 64 4.12 -6.84 3.12
CA TYR A 64 4.21 -5.72 2.17
C TYR A 64 5.14 -4.61 2.70
N GLU A 65 5.19 -4.35 4.01
CA GLU A 65 6.15 -3.41 4.61
C GLU A 65 7.60 -3.80 4.35
N ASN A 66 7.94 -5.09 4.55
CA ASN A 66 9.27 -5.60 4.27
C ASN A 66 9.61 -5.51 2.78
N LEU A 67 8.62 -5.75 1.91
CA LEU A 67 8.79 -5.63 0.46
C LEU A 67 9.04 -4.19 0.03
N VAL A 68 8.26 -3.23 0.55
CA VAL A 68 8.45 -1.80 0.29
C VAL A 68 9.84 -1.37 0.78
N THR A 69 10.22 -1.75 2.00
CA THR A 69 11.54 -1.43 2.56
C THR A 69 12.66 -1.95 1.67
N THR A 70 12.57 -3.21 1.22
CA THR A 70 13.56 -3.82 0.33
C THR A 70 13.62 -3.13 -1.03
N LEU A 71 12.47 -2.78 -1.61
CA LEU A 71 12.39 -2.09 -2.90
C LEU A 71 12.97 -0.68 -2.85
N MET A 72 12.85 0.00 -1.72
CA MET A 72 13.36 1.36 -1.50
C MET A 72 14.82 1.38 -1.05
N TRP A 73 15.34 0.27 -0.51
CA TRP A 73 16.65 0.23 0.12
C TRP A 73 17.78 0.52 -0.88
N GLY A 74 18.57 1.57 -0.61
CA GLY A 74 19.73 1.94 -1.41
C GLY A 74 19.40 2.46 -2.82
N LYS A 75 18.11 2.73 -3.13
CA LYS A 75 17.71 3.27 -4.43
C LYS A 75 17.63 4.79 -4.41
N GLU A 76 18.39 5.42 -5.31
CA GLU A 76 18.31 6.87 -5.57
C GLU A 76 17.13 7.21 -6.49
N THR A 77 16.75 6.28 -7.37
CA THR A 77 15.64 6.41 -8.32
C THR A 77 14.69 5.22 -8.21
N LEU A 78 13.41 5.46 -8.50
CA LEU A 78 12.38 4.43 -8.53
C LEU A 78 11.92 4.22 -9.96
N ASP A 79 12.11 3.01 -10.45
CA ASP A 79 11.62 2.57 -11.75
C ASP A 79 10.25 1.89 -11.57
N LEU A 80 9.23 2.40 -12.28
CA LEU A 80 7.87 1.93 -12.14
C LEU A 80 7.70 0.50 -12.66
N GLU A 81 8.32 0.17 -13.80
CA GLU A 81 8.20 -1.15 -14.42
C GLU A 81 8.83 -2.22 -13.54
N GLU A 82 10.01 -1.94 -12.99
CA GLU A 82 10.72 -2.82 -12.05
C GLU A 82 9.85 -3.08 -10.81
N ILE A 83 9.30 -2.02 -10.19
CA ILE A 83 8.44 -2.13 -9.01
C ILE A 83 7.20 -2.97 -9.34
N MET A 84 6.54 -2.73 -10.48
CA MET A 84 5.38 -3.50 -10.91
C MET A 84 5.73 -4.97 -11.12
N SER A 85 6.85 -5.26 -11.77
CA SER A 85 7.32 -6.62 -12.03
C SER A 85 7.56 -7.40 -10.73
N VAL A 86 8.24 -6.77 -9.76
CA VAL A 86 8.50 -7.38 -8.45
C VAL A 86 7.19 -7.63 -7.69
N LEU A 87 6.27 -6.66 -7.69
CA LEU A 87 4.97 -6.80 -7.01
C LEU A 87 4.09 -7.90 -7.63
N LEU A 88 4.07 -8.00 -8.97
CA LEU A 88 3.35 -9.05 -9.67
C LEU A 88 3.92 -10.44 -9.35
N GLY A 89 5.24 -10.61 -9.44
CA GLY A 89 5.90 -11.88 -9.11
C GLY A 89 5.76 -12.26 -7.64
N PHE A 90 5.73 -11.27 -6.74
CA PHE A 90 5.41 -11.50 -5.33
C PHE A 90 3.98 -12.01 -5.14
N ASN A 91 2.99 -11.34 -5.74
CA ASN A 91 1.58 -11.74 -5.62
C ASN A 91 1.30 -13.12 -6.25
N GLN A 92 1.95 -13.47 -7.36
CA GLN A 92 1.83 -14.80 -7.98
C GLN A 92 2.32 -15.91 -7.04
N ARG A 93 3.50 -15.73 -6.43
CA ARG A 93 4.05 -16.69 -5.45
C ARG A 93 3.16 -16.83 -4.22
N LYS A 94 2.64 -15.70 -3.72
CA LYS A 94 1.70 -15.71 -2.59
C LYS A 94 0.46 -16.54 -2.90
N LYS A 95 -0.16 -16.33 -4.06
CA LYS A 95 -1.34 -17.11 -4.50
C LYS A 95 -1.04 -18.60 -4.65
N ALA A 96 0.09 -18.95 -5.26
CA ALA A 96 0.48 -20.36 -5.43
C ALA A 96 0.63 -21.10 -4.09
N ASN A 97 1.10 -20.42 -3.05
CA ASN A 97 1.23 -20.98 -1.71
C ASN A 97 -0.13 -21.13 -0.99
N ASP A 98 -1.05 -20.19 -1.23
CA ASP A 98 -2.40 -20.22 -0.67
C ASP A 98 -3.25 -21.32 -1.33
N ASP A 99 -3.06 -21.57 -2.64
CA ASP A 99 -3.77 -22.62 -3.42
C ASP A 99 -3.22 -24.05 -3.17
N SER A 100 -2.05 -24.18 -2.54
CA SER A 100 -1.40 -25.46 -2.24
C SER A 100 -1.52 -25.89 -0.77
N SER A 101 -2.27 -25.15 0.05
CA SER A 101 -2.63 -25.49 1.44
C SER A 101 -4.10 -25.92 1.55
#